data_AF-A0A6M0A2E2-F1
#
_entry.id   AF-A0A6M0A2E2-F1
#
_cell.length_a   1.000
_cell.length_b   1.000
_cell.length_c   1.000
_cell.angle_alpha   90.00
_cell.angle_beta   90.00
_cell.angle_gamma   90.00
#
_symmetry.space_group_name_H-M   'P 1'
#
loop_
_entity.id
_entity.type
_entity.pdbx_description
1 polymer ?
#
loop_
_entity_poly.entity_id
_entity_poly.type
_entity_poly.pdbx_seq_one_letter_code
_entity_poly.pdbx_strand_id
1 'polypeptide(L)'
;MLRQSNLIQGSYSTFERERKKSKTKKLVLKTLIFTVICGDALFLTGAIAYHLYDKWVVANKPIYPTEIPSISPAEIPWLKTKEECEHTGRVWQGEECLDREHSHLF
;
A
#
# COMPACT_ATOMS: atom_id res chain seq x y z
N MET A 1 -48.19 40.87 -49.50
CA MET A 1 -47.54 41.22 -48.22
C MET A 1 -47.15 40.00 -47.36
N LEU A 2 -47.88 38.88 -47.38
CA LEU A 2 -47.61 37.68 -46.54
C LEU A 2 -46.28 36.94 -46.80
N ARG A 3 -45.60 37.18 -47.93
CA ARG A 3 -44.38 36.43 -48.30
C ARG A 3 -43.13 36.91 -47.54
N GLN A 4 -43.08 38.17 -47.13
CA GLN A 4 -41.92 38.72 -46.41
C GLN A 4 -41.94 38.38 -44.90
N SER A 5 -43.12 38.29 -44.28
CA SER A 5 -43.24 37.94 -42.86
C SER A 5 -42.75 36.52 -42.55
N ASN A 6 -42.98 35.56 -43.45
CA ASN A 6 -42.54 34.17 -43.29
C ASN A 6 -41.01 34.02 -43.35
N LEU A 7 -40.32 34.82 -44.17
CA LEU A 7 -38.85 34.79 -44.25
C LEU A 7 -38.20 35.32 -42.97
N ILE A 8 -38.80 36.35 -42.36
CA ILE A 8 -38.31 36.94 -41.12
C ILE A 8 -38.52 35.98 -39.93
N GLN A 9 -39.66 35.30 -39.86
CA GLN A 9 -39.92 34.28 -38.83
C GLN A 9 -38.96 33.08 -38.95
N GLY A 10 -38.66 32.61 -40.16
CA GLY A 10 -37.70 31.52 -40.39
C GLY A 10 -36.28 31.88 -39.92
N SER A 11 -35.82 33.09 -40.26
CA SER A 11 -34.49 33.56 -39.85
C SER A 11 -34.36 33.70 -38.33
N TYR A 12 -35.38 34.26 -37.66
CA TYR A 12 -35.39 34.45 -36.21
C TYR A 12 -35.30 33.12 -35.43
N SER A 13 -36.08 32.11 -35.85
CA SER A 13 -36.08 30.79 -35.20
C SER A 13 -34.74 30.04 -35.34
N THR A 14 -34.02 30.27 -36.44
CA THR A 14 -32.72 29.66 -36.70
C THR A 14 -31.64 30.28 -35.81
N PHE A 15 -31.65 31.60 -35.66
CA PHE A 15 -30.73 32.34 -34.78
C PHE A 15 -30.92 31.98 -33.29
N GLU A 16 -32.18 31.85 -32.83
CA GLU A 16 -32.53 31.33 -31.50
C GLU A 16 -31.92 29.95 -31.23
N ARG A 17 -32.01 29.04 -32.22
CA ARG A 17 -31.50 27.67 -32.12
C ARG A 17 -29.97 27.64 -32.03
N GLU A 18 -29.26 28.45 -32.81
CA GLU A 18 -27.80 28.55 -32.76
C GLU A 18 -27.30 29.22 -31.47
N ARG A 19 -28.02 30.23 -30.96
CA ARG A 19 -27.71 30.85 -29.67
C ARG A 19 -27.87 29.86 -28.51
N LYS A 20 -28.92 29.02 -28.53
CA LYS A 20 -29.12 27.95 -27.53
C LYS A 20 -28.00 26.91 -27.59
N LYS A 21 -27.63 26.43 -28.79
CA LYS A 21 -26.48 25.52 -28.98
C LYS A 21 -25.17 26.12 -28.46
N SER A 22 -24.92 27.40 -28.71
CA SER A 22 -23.71 28.10 -28.22
C SER A 22 -23.65 28.17 -26.69
N LYS A 23 -24.79 28.48 -26.04
CA LYS A 23 -24.89 28.47 -24.56
C LYS A 23 -24.67 27.07 -23.98
N THR A 24 -25.28 26.04 -24.57
CA THR A 24 -25.12 24.64 -24.13
C THR A 24 -23.68 24.17 -24.29
N LYS A 25 -23.01 24.48 -25.41
CA LYS A 25 -21.58 24.14 -25.62
C LYS A 25 -20.67 24.77 -24.55
N LYS A 26 -20.91 26.05 -24.22
CA LYS A 26 -20.15 26.75 -23.15
C LYS A 26 -20.41 26.14 -21.77
N LEU A 27 -21.64 25.71 -21.49
CA LEU A 27 -21.99 25.06 -20.23
C LEU A 27 -21.31 23.69 -20.10
N VAL A 28 -21.40 22.86 -21.14
CA VAL A 28 -20.75 21.54 -21.18
C VAL A 28 -19.24 21.67 -21.02
N LEU A 29 -18.61 22.63 -21.70
CA LEU A 29 -17.17 22.85 -21.59
C LEU A 29 -16.74 23.22 -20.16
N LYS A 30 -17.50 24.09 -19.48
CA LYS A 30 -17.23 24.43 -18.07
C LYS A 30 -17.36 23.23 -17.15
N THR A 31 -18.39 22.40 -17.34
CA THR A 31 -18.58 21.18 -16.57
C THR A 31 -17.42 20.20 -16.78
N LEU A 32 -16.97 20.00 -18.02
CA LEU A 32 -15.84 19.12 -18.32
C LEU A 32 -14.54 19.60 -17.66
N ILE A 33 -14.23 20.89 -17.75
CA ILE A 33 -13.04 21.46 -17.11
C ILE A 33 -13.10 21.25 -15.59
N PHE A 34 -14.26 21.50 -14.98
CA PHE A 34 -14.42 21.31 -13.54
C PHE A 34 -14.22 19.86 -13.12
N THR A 35 -14.77 18.89 -13.87
CA THR A 35 -14.61 17.46 -13.55
C THR A 35 -13.16 16.99 -13.67
N VAL A 36 -12.40 17.51 -14.65
CA VAL A 36 -10.99 17.16 -14.81
C VAL A 36 -10.18 17.72 -13.64
N ILE A 37 -10.34 19.00 -13.32
CA ILE A 37 -9.60 19.65 -12.21
C ILE A 37 -9.92 18.97 -10.87
N CYS A 38 -11.19 18.69 -10.60
CA CYS A 38 -11.58 18.01 -9.36
C CYS A 38 -11.07 16.57 -9.31
N GLY A 39 -11.09 15.85 -10.43
CA GLY A 39 -10.54 14.50 -10.51
C GLY A 39 -9.04 14.46 -10.22
N ASP A 40 -8.28 15.35 -10.83
CA ASP A 40 -6.82 15.44 -10.64
C ASP A 40 -6.47 15.81 -9.19
N ALA A 41 -7.21 16.75 -8.60
CA ALA A 41 -7.00 17.13 -7.20
C ALA A 41 -7.24 15.96 -6.23
N LEU A 42 -8.29 15.16 -6.46
CA LEU A 42 -8.57 13.97 -5.66
C LEU A 42 -7.50 12.89 -5.83
N PHE A 43 -7.00 12.71 -7.06
CA PHE A 43 -5.93 11.75 -7.33
C PHE A 43 -4.60 12.14 -6.65
N LEU A 44 -4.19 13.40 -6.77
CA LEU A 44 -2.97 13.93 -6.18
C LEU A 44 -2.99 13.82 -4.65
N THR A 45 -4.11 14.20 -4.03
CA THR A 45 -4.27 14.11 -2.57
C THR A 45 -4.23 12.67 -2.07
N GLY A 46 -4.88 11.73 -2.78
CA GLY A 46 -4.81 10.31 -2.48
C GLY A 46 -3.39 9.73 -2.56
N ALA A 47 -2.64 10.06 -3.63
CA ALA A 47 -1.27 9.60 -3.80
C ALA A 47 -0.33 10.12 -2.69
N ILE A 48 -0.46 11.39 -2.32
CA ILE A 48 0.32 11.98 -1.22
C ILE A 48 -0.02 11.28 0.10
N ALA A 49 -1.30 11.07 0.40
CA ALA A 49 -1.72 10.37 1.61
C ALA A 49 -1.17 8.95 1.69
N TYR A 50 -1.18 8.20 0.56
CA TYR A 50 -0.59 6.87 0.48
C TYR A 50 0.91 6.87 0.81
N HIS A 51 1.68 7.79 0.22
CA HIS A 51 3.12 7.90 0.50
C HIS A 51 3.42 8.27 1.96
N LEU A 52 2.60 9.13 2.57
CA LEU A 52 2.75 9.49 3.98
C LEU A 52 2.40 8.29 4.89
N TYR A 53 1.36 7.54 4.55
CA TYR A 53 0.96 6.33 5.28
C TYR A 53 2.06 5.26 5.25
N ASP A 54 2.61 4.96 4.06
CA ASP A 54 3.68 3.96 3.92
C ASP A 54 4.91 4.32 4.76
N LYS A 55 5.34 5.60 4.71
CA LYS A 55 6.44 6.09 5.56
C LYS A 55 6.13 5.99 7.04
N TRP A 56 4.89 6.27 7.45
CA TRP A 56 4.47 6.15 8.85
C TRP A 56 4.45 4.70 9.32
N VAL A 57 3.97 3.77 8.51
CA VAL A 57 3.96 2.33 8.83
C VAL A 57 5.37 1.79 8.99
N VAL A 58 6.28 2.15 8.07
CA VAL A 58 7.69 1.72 8.16
C VAL A 58 8.38 2.32 9.39
N ALA A 59 8.15 3.60 9.68
CA ALA A 59 8.74 4.27 10.84
C ALA A 59 8.26 3.71 12.18
N ASN A 60 7.01 3.23 12.25
CA ASN A 60 6.41 2.67 13.48
C ASN A 60 6.39 1.15 13.49
N LYS A 61 7.12 0.49 12.58
CA LYS A 61 7.20 -0.96 12.58
C LYS A 61 7.82 -1.40 13.92
N PRO A 62 7.12 -2.20 14.73
CA PRO A 62 7.70 -2.72 15.95
C PRO A 62 8.91 -3.58 15.59
N ILE A 63 10.06 -3.24 16.17
CA ILE A 63 11.28 -4.05 16.07
C ILE A 63 11.08 -5.21 17.04
N TYR A 64 10.57 -6.34 16.52
CA TYR A 64 10.68 -7.60 17.25
C TYR A 64 12.11 -8.10 17.07
N PRO A 65 12.84 -8.39 18.16
CA PRO A 65 14.09 -9.13 18.04
C PRO A 65 13.79 -10.45 17.32
N THR A 66 14.31 -10.57 16.10
CA THR A 66 14.16 -11.79 15.27
C THR A 66 15.15 -12.87 15.71
N GLU A 67 16.04 -12.54 16.63
CA GLU A 67 16.89 -13.51 17.30
C GLU A 67 16.13 -14.04 18.51
N ILE A 68 15.41 -15.14 18.32
CA ILE A 68 15.26 -16.10 19.41
C ILE A 68 16.70 -16.40 19.82
N PRO A 69 17.14 -16.11 21.05
CA PRO A 69 18.48 -16.49 21.47
C PRO A 69 18.59 -17.98 21.18
N SER A 70 19.49 -18.35 20.27
CA SER A 70 19.76 -19.75 20.00
C SER A 70 20.08 -20.35 21.36
N ILE A 71 19.26 -21.27 21.84
CA ILE A 71 19.55 -22.06 23.03
C ILE A 71 20.87 -22.74 22.71
N SER A 72 21.98 -22.14 23.15
CA SER A 72 23.29 -22.72 23.00
C SER A 72 23.29 -23.97 23.88
N PRO A 73 23.55 -25.15 23.31
CA PRO A 73 23.57 -26.38 24.08
C PRO A 73 24.57 -26.25 25.23
N ALA A 74 24.20 -26.71 26.42
CA ALA A 74 25.11 -26.69 27.54
C ALA A 74 26.09 -27.87 27.47
N GLU A 75 27.39 -27.59 27.68
CA GLU A 75 28.40 -28.64 27.78
C GLU A 75 28.28 -29.38 29.12
N ILE A 76 28.41 -30.71 29.09
CA ILE A 76 28.45 -31.55 30.29
C ILE A 76 29.88 -32.02 30.61
N PRO A 77 30.56 -31.40 31.59
CA PRO A 77 31.99 -31.62 31.82
C PRO A 77 32.33 -32.98 32.46
N TRP A 78 31.36 -33.71 32.99
CA TRP A 78 31.59 -35.03 33.60
C TRP A 78 31.42 -36.20 32.63
N LEU A 79 30.88 -35.99 31.43
CA LEU A 79 30.76 -37.02 30.38
C LEU A 79 31.88 -36.80 29.36
N LYS A 80 32.94 -37.60 29.47
CA LYS A 80 34.20 -37.38 28.70
C LYS A 80 34.34 -38.27 27.47
N THR A 81 33.45 -39.24 27.33
CA THR A 81 33.46 -40.18 26.21
C THR A 81 32.17 -40.11 25.43
N LYS A 82 32.27 -40.39 24.13
CA LYS A 82 31.11 -40.46 23.24
C LYS A 82 30.12 -41.51 23.71
N GLU A 83 30.58 -42.69 24.12
CA GLU A 83 29.70 -43.76 24.59
C GLU A 83 28.90 -43.35 25.83
N GLU A 84 29.54 -42.69 26.81
CA GLU A 84 28.86 -42.19 28.00
C GLU A 84 27.80 -41.14 27.66
N CYS A 85 28.13 -40.21 26.76
CA CYS A 85 27.20 -39.16 26.32
C CYS A 85 25.95 -39.75 25.66
N GLU A 86 26.16 -40.63 24.68
CA GLU A 86 25.07 -41.24 23.91
C GLU A 86 24.21 -42.19 24.76
N HIS A 87 24.79 -42.87 25.76
CA HIS A 87 24.05 -43.70 26.70
C HIS A 87 23.06 -42.88 27.55
N THR A 88 23.29 -41.57 27.71
CA THR A 88 22.35 -40.67 28.40
C THR A 88 21.30 -40.06 27.48
N GLY A 89 21.31 -40.38 26.18
CA GLY A 89 20.39 -39.82 25.18
C GLY A 89 20.78 -38.43 24.68
N ARG A 90 22.01 -37.96 24.95
CA ARG A 90 22.52 -36.64 24.55
C ARG A 90 23.34 -36.70 23.27
N VAL A 91 23.67 -35.53 22.73
CA VAL A 91 24.37 -35.41 21.44
C VAL A 91 25.85 -35.16 21.68
N TRP A 92 26.70 -36.05 21.15
CA TRP A 92 28.14 -35.83 21.07
C TRP A 92 28.49 -35.00 19.83
N GLN A 93 29.10 -33.82 20.03
CA GLN A 93 29.44 -32.91 18.94
C GLN A 93 30.72 -32.14 19.29
N GLY A 94 31.72 -32.19 18.40
CA GLY A 94 32.94 -31.37 18.55
C GLY A 94 33.83 -31.75 19.74
N GLU A 95 33.86 -33.03 20.12
CA GLU A 95 34.58 -33.55 21.32
C GLU A 95 33.91 -33.23 22.66
N GLU A 96 32.70 -32.67 22.62
CA GLU A 96 31.92 -32.31 23.79
C GLU A 96 30.58 -33.04 23.81
N CYS A 97 30.05 -33.29 25.01
CA CYS A 97 28.69 -33.78 25.20
C CYS A 97 27.75 -32.59 25.40
N LEU A 98 26.80 -32.41 24.48
CA LEU A 98 25.91 -31.27 24.44
C LEU A 98 24.49 -31.65 24.91
N ASP A 99 24.01 -30.93 25.92
CA ASP A 99 22.62 -30.96 26.37
C ASP A 99 21.82 -29.89 25.63
N ARG A 100 20.84 -30.32 24.82
CA ARG A 100 19.95 -29.42 24.07
C ARG A 100 18.66 -29.09 24.83
N GLU A 101 18.41 -29.76 25.95
CA GLU A 101 17.22 -29.55 26.77
C GLU A 101 17.44 -28.42 27.78
N HIS A 102 18.69 -28.13 28.13
CA HIS A 102 19.07 -27.10 29.10
C HIS A 102 19.88 -25.99 28.43
N SER A 103 19.60 -24.75 28.81
CA SER A 103 20.39 -23.60 28.35
C SER A 103 21.25 -23.12 29.51
N HIS A 104 22.42 -22.53 29.25
CA HIS A 104 23.18 -21.85 30.31
C HIS A 104 22.41 -20.69 30.98
N LEU A 105 21.27 -20.27 30.41
CA LEU A 105 20.45 -19.17 30.88
C LEU A 105 19.29 -19.61 31.78
N PHE A 106 18.90 -20.89 31.78
CA PHE A 106 17.79 -21.47 32.55
C PHE A 106 17.98 -22.97 32.78
#